data_AF-A0A7S0ZGV4-F1
#
_entry.id   AF-A0A7S0ZGV4-F1
#
_cell.length_a   1.000
_cell.length_b   1.000
_cell.length_c   1.000
_cell.angle_alpha   90.00
_cell.angle_beta   90.00
_cell.angle_gamma   90.00
#
_symmetry.space_group_name_H-M   'P 1'
#
loop_
_entity.id
_entity.type
_entity.pdbx_description
1 polymer ?
#
loop_
_entity_poly.entity_id
_entity_poly.type
_entity_poly.pdbx_seq_one_letter_code
_entity_poly.pdbx_strand_id
1 'polypeptide(L)'
;MIEFKNKVKSLNEKISKGRFNLGTNPDEKSVGGASSLSGSVTSVDLEQKFRDLHYVKVSAQAKSEMSLKTRECLGTQVSETFLGSDLVSFLIKTRYCKSAAEATHVGSKLLLYGLIYRVGDEQSETFTCSFSPYKFTFVD
;
A
#
# COMPACT_ATOMS: atom_id res chain seq x y z
N MET A 1 22.89 11.60 9.60
CA MET A 1 21.64 11.26 10.34
C MET A 1 20.74 12.48 10.65
N ILE A 2 20.92 13.62 9.95
CA ILE A 2 20.17 14.88 10.19
C ILE A 2 19.11 15.12 9.08
N GLU A 3 19.28 14.57 7.88
CA GLU A 3 18.37 14.76 6.74
C GLU A 3 16.99 14.12 6.91
N PHE A 4 16.88 12.99 7.62
CA PHE A 4 15.60 12.29 7.80
C PHE A 4 14.59 13.11 8.60
N LYS A 5 15.04 13.93 9.55
CA LYS A 5 14.15 14.74 10.40
C LYS A 5 13.53 15.93 9.65
N ASN A 6 14.19 16.45 8.63
CA ASN A 6 13.65 17.57 7.85
C ASN A 6 12.58 17.12 6.84
N LYS A 7 12.69 15.90 6.29
CA LYS A 7 11.70 15.38 5.33
C LYS A 7 10.34 15.10 5.98
N VAL A 8 10.32 14.68 7.24
CA VAL A 8 9.07 14.43 8.00
C VAL A 8 8.30 15.71 8.32
N LYS A 9 8.99 16.83 8.60
CA LYS A 9 8.32 18.12 8.83
C LYS A 9 7.61 18.67 7.58
N SER A 10 8.19 18.47 6.40
CA SER A 10 7.61 18.98 5.16
C SER A 10 6.35 18.23 4.71
N LEU A 11 6.16 16.96 5.10
CA LEU A 11 4.97 16.19 4.74
C LEU A 11 3.71 16.63 5.50
N ASN A 12 3.86 17.08 6.75
CA ASN A 12 2.72 17.40 7.60
C ASN A 12 1.98 18.69 7.17
N GLU A 13 2.63 19.57 6.37
CA GLU A 13 2.04 20.83 5.93
C GLU A 13 1.17 20.69 4.65
N LYS A 14 1.43 19.68 3.81
CA LYS A 14 0.72 19.49 2.53
C LYS A 14 -0.65 18.84 2.66
N ILE A 15 -0.91 18.12 3.75
CA ILE A 15 -2.18 17.40 3.97
C ILE A 15 -3.32 18.37 4.31
N SER A 16 -3.02 19.60 4.73
CA SER A 16 -4.03 20.59 5.14
C SER A 16 -4.77 21.30 3.99
N LYS A 17 -4.47 21.04 2.71
CA LYS A 17 -5.01 21.84 1.58
C LYS A 17 -5.69 21.07 0.45
N GLY A 18 -5.83 19.75 0.54
CA GLY A 18 -6.45 18.92 -0.52
C GLY A 18 -7.97 18.82 -0.41
N ARG A 19 -8.69 19.87 -0.82
CA ARG A 19 -10.17 19.91 -0.86
C ARG A 19 -10.67 19.23 -2.14
N PHE A 20 -10.99 17.93 -2.09
CA PHE A 20 -11.65 17.22 -3.20
C PHE A 20 -13.16 17.50 -3.19
N ASN A 21 -13.65 18.22 -4.19
CA ASN A 21 -15.07 18.28 -4.53
C ASN A 21 -15.36 17.22 -5.60
N LEU A 22 -16.08 16.16 -5.24
CA LEU A 22 -16.75 15.31 -6.23
C LEU A 22 -18.23 15.73 -6.26
N GLY A 23 -18.66 16.24 -7.41
CA GLY A 23 -20.05 16.57 -7.68
C GLY A 23 -20.92 15.32 -7.64
N THR A 24 -22.04 15.41 -6.92
CA THR A 24 -23.11 14.43 -6.91
C THR A 24 -24.23 14.89 -7.84
N ASN A 25 -24.52 14.11 -8.88
CA ASN A 25 -25.77 14.23 -9.64
C ASN A 25 -26.91 13.56 -8.84
N PRO A 26 -28.08 14.19 -8.66
CA PRO A 26 -29.25 13.52 -8.13
C PRO A 26 -30.13 13.04 -9.30
N ASP A 27 -30.40 11.74 -9.37
CA ASP A 27 -31.67 11.27 -9.93
C ASP A 27 -32.13 10.05 -9.13
N GLU A 28 -33.15 10.28 -8.32
CA GLU A 28 -33.82 9.33 -7.44
C GLU A 28 -34.69 8.36 -8.23
N LYS A 29 -34.55 7.06 -7.94
CA LYS A 29 -35.66 6.16 -7.58
C LYS A 29 -35.13 4.75 -7.40
N SER A 30 -35.17 4.23 -6.17
CA SER A 30 -35.88 2.97 -5.88
C SER A 30 -35.81 2.59 -4.40
N VAL A 31 -36.80 1.80 -4.04
CA VAL A 31 -37.36 1.51 -2.71
C VAL A 31 -36.59 0.40 -1.99
N GLY A 32 -36.59 0.42 -0.65
CA GLY A 32 -36.49 -0.80 0.16
C GLY A 32 -35.21 -0.93 0.99
N GLY A 33 -35.37 -1.06 2.31
CA GLY A 33 -34.29 -0.95 3.28
C GLY A 33 -33.41 -2.20 3.45
N ALA A 34 -32.16 -1.93 3.83
CA ALA A 34 -31.44 -2.63 4.90
C ALA A 34 -30.16 -1.82 5.15
N SER A 35 -29.92 -1.49 6.43
CA SER A 35 -28.79 -0.71 6.94
C SER A 35 -27.46 -1.10 6.32
N SER A 36 -27.03 -0.35 5.31
CA SER A 36 -25.69 -0.45 4.74
C SER A 36 -24.89 0.72 5.29
N LEU A 37 -24.20 0.49 6.40
CA LEU A 37 -23.15 1.37 6.89
C LEU A 37 -22.01 1.34 5.85
N SER A 38 -22.16 2.11 4.78
CA SER A 38 -21.07 2.48 3.87
C SER A 38 -20.20 3.49 4.61
N GLY A 39 -19.45 2.99 5.60
CA GLY A 39 -18.40 3.75 6.23
C GLY A 39 -17.30 3.95 5.19
N SER A 40 -17.23 5.14 4.59
CA SER A 40 -16.05 5.58 3.86
C SER A 40 -14.87 5.50 4.81
N VAL A 41 -14.10 4.42 4.71
CA VAL A 41 -12.90 4.20 5.51
C VAL A 41 -11.94 5.33 5.18
N THR A 42 -11.70 6.21 6.15
CA THR A 42 -10.78 7.33 5.94
C THR A 42 -9.35 6.85 6.10
N SER A 43 -8.39 7.57 5.52
CA SER A 43 -6.97 7.28 5.71
C SER A 43 -6.57 7.29 7.18
N VAL A 44 -7.25 8.09 8.02
CA VAL A 44 -6.97 8.22 9.45
C VAL A 44 -7.37 6.94 10.20
N ASP A 45 -8.50 6.32 9.84
CA ASP A 45 -8.92 5.03 10.42
C ASP A 45 -7.92 3.92 10.11
N LEU A 46 -7.37 3.89 8.90
CA LEU A 46 -6.37 2.90 8.50
C LEU A 46 -5.05 3.07 9.27
N GLU A 47 -4.58 4.30 9.42
CA GLU A 47 -3.35 4.55 10.18
C GLU A 47 -3.50 4.14 11.65
N GLN A 48 -4.66 4.41 12.26
CA GLN A 48 -4.93 3.96 13.61
C GLN A 48 -4.99 2.44 13.71
N LYS A 49 -5.66 1.79 12.76
CA LYS A 49 -5.84 0.33 12.72
C LYS A 49 -4.51 -0.42 12.59
N PHE A 50 -3.58 0.10 11.80
CA PHE A 50 -2.29 -0.55 11.51
C PHE A 50 -1.11 0.08 12.26
N ARG A 51 -1.38 0.83 13.33
CA ARG A 51 -0.36 1.48 14.15
C ARG A 51 0.60 0.47 14.78
N ASP A 52 0.06 -0.60 15.36
CA ASP A 52 0.82 -1.65 16.06
C ASP A 52 1.23 -2.80 15.13
N LEU A 53 1.05 -2.65 13.82
CA LEU A 53 1.44 -3.69 12.87
C LEU A 53 2.97 -3.73 12.74
N HIS A 54 3.57 -4.89 13.01
CA HIS A 54 5.01 -5.10 12.81
C HIS A 54 5.35 -5.29 11.32
N TYR A 55 5.49 -4.18 10.60
CA TYR A 55 5.79 -4.16 9.16
C TYR A 55 7.01 -5.00 8.77
N VAL A 56 8.06 -5.00 9.60
CA VAL A 56 9.26 -5.85 9.38
C VAL A 56 8.88 -7.32 9.38
N LYS A 57 8.11 -7.79 10.37
CA LYS A 57 7.65 -9.18 10.46
C LYS A 57 6.75 -9.56 9.28
N VAL A 58 5.84 -8.66 8.91
CA VAL A 58 4.96 -8.85 7.74
C VAL A 58 5.79 -9.00 6.47
N SER A 59 6.80 -8.14 6.25
CA SER A 59 7.67 -8.20 5.08
C SER A 59 8.52 -9.47 5.03
N ALA A 60 9.07 -9.90 6.18
CA ALA A 60 9.86 -11.13 6.27
C ALA A 60 9.02 -12.37 5.97
N GLN A 61 7.80 -12.42 6.52
CA GLN A 61 6.85 -13.49 6.27
C GLN A 61 6.42 -13.52 4.79
N ALA A 62 6.09 -12.36 4.22
CA ALA A 62 5.76 -12.23 2.80
C ALA A 62 6.90 -12.72 1.91
N LYS A 63 8.15 -12.33 2.20
CA LYS A 63 9.33 -12.77 1.45
C LYS A 63 9.53 -14.29 1.51
N SER A 64 9.24 -14.93 2.65
CA SER A 64 9.40 -16.38 2.83
C SER A 64 8.28 -17.21 2.21
N GLU A 65 7.05 -16.71 2.21
CA GLU A 65 5.87 -17.48 1.80
C GLU A 65 5.38 -17.16 0.39
N MET A 66 5.70 -15.99 -0.15
CA MET A 66 5.28 -15.61 -1.50
C MET A 66 6.13 -16.28 -2.58
N SER A 67 5.49 -16.61 -3.71
CA SER A 67 6.17 -17.13 -4.89
C SER A 67 6.92 -16.00 -5.61
N LEU A 68 8.19 -15.80 -5.27
CA LEU A 68 9.05 -14.86 -5.96
C LEU A 68 9.47 -15.43 -7.32
N LYS A 69 9.42 -14.60 -8.36
CA LYS A 69 9.75 -14.98 -9.74
C LYS A 69 10.83 -14.08 -10.31
N THR A 70 11.60 -14.61 -11.24
CA THR A 70 12.46 -13.79 -12.11
C THR A 70 11.60 -13.17 -13.19
N ARG A 71 11.73 -11.86 -13.39
CA ARG A 71 11.01 -11.10 -14.42
C ARG A 71 11.96 -10.22 -15.19
N GLU A 72 11.67 -10.01 -16.47
CA GLU A 72 12.40 -9.04 -17.29
C GLU A 72 11.88 -7.64 -16.97
N CYS A 73 12.80 -6.72 -16.63
CA CYS A 73 12.54 -5.32 -16.34
C CYS A 73 13.58 -4.48 -17.06
N LEU A 74 13.14 -3.56 -17.93
CA LEU A 74 14.02 -2.65 -18.67
C LEU A 74 15.15 -3.38 -19.43
N GLY A 75 14.84 -4.55 -20.01
CA GLY A 75 15.81 -5.37 -20.75
C GLY A 75 16.80 -6.15 -19.87
N THR A 76 16.63 -6.16 -18.55
CA THR A 76 17.43 -6.95 -17.61
C THR A 76 16.55 -7.95 -16.86
N GLN A 77 17.03 -9.17 -16.65
CA GLN A 77 16.33 -10.13 -15.80
C GLN A 77 16.60 -9.84 -14.33
N VAL A 78 15.54 -9.54 -13.58
CA VAL A 78 15.59 -9.28 -12.14
C VAL A 78 14.97 -10.47 -11.42
N SER A 79 15.78 -11.14 -10.59
CA SER A 79 15.35 -12.26 -9.76
C SER A 79 14.68 -11.81 -8.47
N GLU A 80 13.92 -12.72 -7.85
CA GLU A 80 13.25 -12.53 -6.56
C GLU A 80 12.23 -11.38 -6.54
N THR A 81 11.47 -11.23 -7.62
CA THR A 81 10.45 -10.18 -7.75
C THR A 81 9.04 -10.71 -7.49
N PHE A 82 8.15 -9.82 -7.06
CA PHE A 82 6.72 -10.08 -6.89
C PHE A 82 5.90 -8.92 -7.49
N LEU A 83 4.62 -9.13 -7.82
CA LEU A 83 3.76 -8.03 -8.29
C LEU A 83 3.07 -7.37 -7.09
N GLY A 84 2.71 -6.09 -7.22
CA GLY A 84 1.89 -5.42 -6.20
C GLY A 84 0.59 -6.16 -5.92
N SER A 85 -0.03 -6.74 -6.96
CA SER A 85 -1.21 -7.60 -6.83
C SER A 85 -0.97 -8.88 -6.03
N ASP A 86 0.21 -9.48 -6.17
CA ASP A 86 0.59 -10.70 -5.43
C ASP A 86 0.69 -10.39 -3.93
N LEU A 87 1.30 -9.24 -3.59
CA LEU A 87 1.42 -8.78 -2.21
C LEU A 87 0.06 -8.46 -1.59
N VAL A 88 -0.82 -7.76 -2.33
CA VAL A 88 -2.19 -7.48 -1.86
C VAL A 88 -2.96 -8.77 -1.61
N SER A 89 -2.87 -9.73 -2.54
CA SER A 89 -3.51 -11.04 -2.40
C SER A 89 -2.97 -11.80 -1.18
N PHE A 90 -1.66 -11.74 -0.95
CA PHE A 90 -1.02 -12.33 0.23
C PHE A 90 -1.53 -11.73 1.53
N LEU A 91 -1.57 -10.40 1.65
CA LEU A 91 -2.02 -9.69 2.86
C LEU A 91 -3.48 -10.00 3.23
N ILE A 92 -4.34 -10.17 2.22
CA ILE A 92 -5.74 -10.57 2.44
C ILE A 92 -5.82 -12.04 2.84
N LYS A 93 -5.09 -12.92 2.14
CA LYS A 93 -5.09 -14.38 2.39
C LYS A 93 -4.60 -14.71 3.81
N THR A 94 -3.57 -14.02 4.27
CA THR A 94 -3.00 -14.16 5.62
C THR A 94 -3.76 -13.41 6.70
N ARG A 95 -4.90 -12.77 6.34
CA ARG A 95 -5.80 -12.04 7.24
C ARG A 95 -5.18 -10.81 7.92
N TYR A 96 -4.04 -10.32 7.46
CA TYR A 96 -3.53 -9.01 7.87
C TYR A 96 -4.48 -7.88 7.43
N CYS A 97 -5.11 -8.04 6.27
CA CYS A 97 -6.06 -7.07 5.72
C CYS A 97 -7.39 -7.74 5.38
N LYS A 98 -8.49 -7.00 5.50
CA LYS A 98 -9.84 -7.47 5.13
C LYS A 98 -10.26 -7.05 3.72
N SER A 99 -9.56 -6.07 3.14
CA SER A 99 -9.89 -5.49 1.84
C SER A 99 -8.62 -5.08 1.09
N ALA A 100 -8.73 -4.96 -0.24
CA ALA A 100 -7.65 -4.48 -1.10
C ALA A 100 -7.20 -3.06 -0.75
N ALA A 101 -8.11 -2.19 -0.29
CA ALA A 101 -7.76 -0.84 0.15
C ALA A 101 -6.83 -0.86 1.38
N GLU A 102 -7.15 -1.71 2.35
CA GLU A 102 -6.31 -1.91 3.54
C GLU A 102 -4.94 -2.50 3.18
N ALA A 103 -4.92 -3.51 2.30
CA ALA A 103 -3.70 -4.15 1.83
C ALA A 103 -2.82 -3.18 1.02
N THR A 104 -3.43 -2.31 0.23
CA THR A 104 -2.72 -1.25 -0.49
C THR A 104 -2.13 -0.24 0.47
N HIS A 105 -2.86 0.15 1.53
CA HIS A 105 -2.32 1.01 2.58
C HIS A 105 -1.11 0.38 3.27
N VAL A 106 -1.20 -0.90 3.66
CA VAL A 106 -0.07 -1.63 4.23
C VAL A 106 1.10 -1.72 3.25
N GLY A 107 0.84 -2.00 1.97
CA GLY A 107 1.87 -1.98 0.91
C GLY A 107 2.55 -0.63 0.76
N SER A 108 1.81 0.47 0.83
CA SER A 108 2.36 1.83 0.86
C SER A 108 3.25 2.07 2.07
N LYS A 109 2.88 1.55 3.25
CA LYS A 109 3.72 1.64 4.45
C LYS A 109 5.00 0.80 4.31
N LEU A 110 4.92 -0.40 3.75
CA LEU A 110 6.10 -1.23 3.45
C LEU A 110 7.08 -0.50 2.52
N LEU A 111 6.56 0.16 1.47
CA LEU A 111 7.36 0.96 0.54
C LEU A 111 7.97 2.19 1.24
N LEU A 112 7.17 2.91 2.04
CA LEU A 112 7.61 4.08 2.79
C LEU A 112 8.72 3.76 3.80
N TYR A 113 8.64 2.59 4.46
CA TYR A 113 9.68 2.11 5.37
C TYR A 113 10.89 1.52 4.66
N GLY A 114 10.89 1.49 3.31
CA GLY A 114 11.98 0.94 2.53
C GLY A 114 12.14 -0.56 2.68
N LEU A 115 11.08 -1.29 3.05
CA LEU A 115 11.06 -2.76 3.15
C LEU A 115 10.84 -3.43 1.79
N ILE A 116 10.25 -2.67 0.86
CA ILE A 116 10.07 -3.04 -0.54
C ILE A 116 10.41 -1.83 -1.39
N TYR A 117 10.73 -2.07 -2.66
CA TYR A 117 10.92 -1.01 -3.66
C TYR A 117 10.40 -1.47 -5.02
N ARG A 118 10.04 -0.51 -5.87
CA ARG A 118 9.56 -0.78 -7.23
C ARG A 118 10.75 -0.97 -8.16
N VAL A 119 10.76 -2.07 -8.91
CA VAL A 119 11.84 -2.38 -9.85
C VAL A 119 11.69 -1.49 -11.08
N GLY A 120 12.77 -0.80 -11.46
CA GLY A 120 12.81 0.13 -12.61
C GLY A 120 12.30 1.55 -12.31
N ASP A 121 11.82 1.81 -11.09
CA ASP A 121 11.38 3.13 -10.63
C ASP A 121 11.58 3.22 -9.11
N GLU A 122 12.83 3.16 -8.66
CA GLU A 122 13.18 3.10 -7.23
C GLU A 122 12.78 4.36 -6.45
N GLN A 123 12.52 5.47 -7.16
CA GLN A 123 12.06 6.72 -6.58
C GLN A 123 10.53 6.78 -6.40
N SER A 124 9.79 5.74 -6.80
CA SER A 124 8.35 5.71 -6.60
C SER A 124 7.99 5.77 -5.13
N GLU A 125 7.30 6.84 -4.72
CA GLU A 125 6.79 7.00 -3.35
C GLU A 125 5.38 6.39 -3.19
N THR A 126 4.78 5.87 -4.26
CA THR A 126 3.40 5.35 -4.27
C THR A 126 3.37 3.87 -4.59
N PHE A 127 2.82 3.07 -3.66
CA PHE A 127 2.55 1.66 -3.92
C PHE A 127 1.30 1.49 -4.76
N THR A 128 1.37 0.63 -5.77
CA THR A 128 0.26 0.31 -6.68
C THR A 128 0.00 -1.19 -6.71
N CYS A 129 -1.27 -1.58 -6.58
CA CYS A 129 -1.77 -2.96 -6.75
C CYS A 129 -1.86 -3.32 -8.25
N SER A 130 -0.84 -2.97 -9.03
CA SER A 130 -0.79 -3.20 -10.48
C SER A 130 0.23 -4.29 -10.81
N PHE A 131 0.38 -4.60 -12.10
CA PHE A 131 1.39 -5.52 -12.64
C PHE A 131 2.83 -4.96 -12.59
N SER A 132 3.06 -3.93 -11.77
CA SER A 132 4.42 -3.42 -11.56
C SER A 132 5.21 -4.38 -10.68
N PRO A 133 6.45 -4.73 -11.06
CA PRO A 133 7.32 -5.58 -10.27
C PRO A 133 7.90 -4.81 -9.09
N TYR A 134 7.93 -5.47 -7.94
CA TYR A 134 8.55 -5.01 -6.71
C TYR A 134 9.54 -6.06 -6.22
N LYS A 135 10.48 -5.62 -5.38
CA LYS A 135 11.44 -6.49 -4.70
C LYS A 135 11.54 -6.12 -3.23
N PHE A 136 11.77 -7.11 -2.38
CA PHE A 136 12.02 -6.90 -0.96
C PHE A 136 13.45 -6.39 -0.76
N THR A 137 13.63 -5.43 0.14
CA THR A 137 14.96 -4.99 0.57
C THR A 137 15.51 -5.94 1.63
N PHE A 138 16.83 -5.94 1.79
CA PHE A 138 17.48 -6.63 2.90
C PHE A 138 17.42 -5.72 4.13
N VAL A 139 16.68 -6.15 5.14
CA VAL A 139 16.85 -5.67 6.50
C VAL A 139 17.65 -6.76 7.19
N ASP A 140 18.97 -6.58 7.22
CA ASP A 140 19.89 -7.39 8.04
C ASP A 140 19.93 -6.83 9.47
#